data_AF-A0A969YQS4-F1
#
_entry.id   AF-A0A969YQS4-F1
#
_cell.length_a   1.000
_cell.length_b   1.000
_cell.length_c   1.000
_cell.angle_alpha   90.00
_cell.angle_beta   90.00
_cell.angle_gamma   90.00
#
_symmetry.space_group_name_H-M   'P 1'
#
loop_
_entity.id
_entity.type
_entity.pdbx_description
1 polymer ?
#
loop_
_entity_poly.entity_id
_entity_poly.type
_entity_poly.pdbx_seq_one_letter_code
_entity_poly.pdbx_strand_id
1 'polypeptide(L)'
;MPANLPPPYFEAERRFREAKTSEEKLEALEEMLTIMPKHKGTDKLRADLRRRIAKVKEQSQQKKGGARRDATYSIDKEGAAQVVLV
;
A
#
# COMPACT_ATOMS: atom_id res chain seq x y z
N MET A 1 -11.97 7.16 -15.89
CA MET A 1 -12.76 8.31 -15.39
C MET A 1 -11.87 9.10 -14.46
N PRO A 2 -11.87 10.44 -14.52
CA PRO A 2 -11.22 11.24 -13.50
C PRO A 2 -11.93 11.02 -12.16
N ALA A 3 -11.20 10.61 -11.13
CA ALA A 3 -11.73 10.54 -9.77
C ALA A 3 -11.53 11.92 -9.13
N ASN A 4 -12.62 12.59 -8.77
CA ASN A 4 -12.54 13.81 -7.97
C ASN A 4 -12.28 13.41 -6.51
N LEU A 5 -11.00 13.26 -6.17
CA LEU A 5 -10.58 12.87 -4.83
C LEU A 5 -10.54 14.10 -3.92
N PRO A 6 -11.00 13.98 -2.66
CA PRO A 6 -11.04 15.12 -1.75
C PRO A 6 -9.62 15.52 -1.31
N PRO A 7 -9.36 16.79 -0.94
CA PRO A 7 -8.03 17.27 -0.54
C PRO A 7 -7.29 16.39 0.50
N PRO A 8 -7.95 15.88 1.57
CA PRO A 8 -7.30 15.01 2.56
C PRO A 8 -6.73 13.72 1.97
N TYR A 9 -7.24 13.26 0.82
CA TYR A 9 -6.70 12.08 0.15
C TYR A 9 -5.25 12.29 -0.28
N PHE A 10 -4.93 13.47 -0.79
CA PHE A 10 -3.58 13.78 -1.27
C PHE A 10 -2.58 13.93 -0.12
N GLU A 11 -3.04 14.36 1.06
CA GLU A 11 -2.22 14.37 2.27
C GLU A 11 -1.90 12.94 2.73
N ALA A 12 -2.89 12.06 2.76
CA ALA A 12 -2.70 10.64 3.08
C ALA A 12 -1.79 9.96 2.04
N GLU A 13 -1.93 10.30 0.75
CA GLU A 13 -1.03 9.82 -0.30
C GLU A 13 0.40 10.31 -0.10
N ARG A 14 0.60 11.56 0.31
CA ARG A 14 1.93 12.08 0.64
C ARG A 14 2.54 11.32 1.82
N ARG A 15 1.76 11.08 2.88
CA ARG A 15 2.21 10.24 4.02
C ARG A 15 2.61 8.84 3.57
N PHE A 16 1.82 8.21 2.69
CA PHE A 16 2.17 6.91 2.13
C PHE A 16 3.50 6.92 1.35
N ARG A 17 3.78 7.99 0.61
CA ARG A 17 5.05 8.16 -0.14
C ARG A 17 6.24 8.42 0.78
N GLU A 18 6.04 9.15 1.86
CA GLU A 18 7.08 9.48 2.84
C GLU A 18 7.33 8.34 3.86
N ALA A 19 6.36 7.45 4.04
CA ALA A 19 6.41 6.34 4.98
C ALA A 19 7.60 5.39 4.70
N LYS A 20 8.37 5.11 5.77
CA LYS A 20 9.56 4.26 5.72
C LYS A 20 9.27 2.86 6.23
N THR A 21 8.30 2.72 7.13
CA THR A 21 7.96 1.41 7.71
C THR A 21 6.75 0.80 7.01
N SER A 22 6.61 -0.53 7.12
CA SER A 22 5.43 -1.23 6.61
C SER A 22 4.15 -0.82 7.36
N GLU A 23 4.27 -0.47 8.64
CA GLU A 23 3.16 -0.05 9.50
C GLU A 23 2.65 1.33 9.07
N GLU A 24 3.55 2.32 8.92
CA GLU A 24 3.20 3.65 8.41
C GLU A 24 2.56 3.59 7.01
N LYS A 25 3.08 2.71 6.13
CA LYS A 25 2.49 2.49 4.80
C LYS A 25 1.09 1.90 4.89
N LEU A 26 0.87 1.00 5.84
CA LEU A 26 -0.43 0.36 6.02
C LEU A 26 -1.47 1.36 6.51
N GLU A 27 -1.12 2.15 7.53
CA GLU A 27 -1.97 3.21 8.09
C GLU A 27 -2.35 4.22 7.02
N ALA A 28 -1.39 4.71 6.23
CA ALA A 28 -1.67 5.67 5.17
C ALA A 28 -2.58 5.09 4.08
N LEU A 29 -2.41 3.81 3.70
CA LEU A 29 -3.29 3.16 2.72
C LEU A 29 -4.73 2.98 3.25
N GLU A 30 -4.88 2.66 4.55
CA GLU A 30 -6.18 2.54 5.21
C GLU A 30 -6.87 3.91 5.35
N GLU A 31 -6.12 4.97 5.63
CA GLU A 31 -6.60 6.36 5.64
C GLU A 31 -7.07 6.80 4.24
N MET A 32 -6.26 6.54 3.20
CA MET A 32 -6.63 6.78 1.79
C MET A 32 -7.93 6.07 1.39
N LEU A 33 -8.13 4.83 1.85
CA LEU A 33 -9.35 4.05 1.57
C LEU A 33 -10.57 4.60 2.31
N THR A 34 -10.37 5.14 3.51
CA THR A 34 -11.42 5.71 4.37
C THR A 34 -11.94 7.03 3.82
N ILE A 35 -11.03 7.89 3.36
CA ILE A 35 -11.35 9.21 2.77
C ILE A 35 -12.02 9.07 1.39
N MET A 36 -11.79 7.96 0.69
CA MET A 36 -12.23 7.78 -0.68
C MET A 36 -13.76 7.84 -0.84
N PRO A 37 -14.28 8.60 -1.83
CA PRO A 37 -15.69 8.54 -2.20
C PRO A 37 -16.13 7.11 -2.53
N LYS A 38 -17.36 6.73 -2.17
CA LYS A 38 -17.92 5.39 -2.41
C LYS A 38 -18.88 5.40 -3.60
N HIS A 39 -18.36 5.65 -4.79
CA HIS A 39 -19.16 5.68 -6.02
C HIS A 39 -18.40 5.04 -7.19
N LYS A 40 -19.10 4.75 -8.30
CA LYS A 40 -18.56 4.03 -9.46
C LYS A 40 -17.23 4.59 -10.00
N GLY A 41 -17.02 5.91 -9.91
CA GLY A 41 -15.79 6.57 -10.36
C GLY A 41 -14.51 6.19 -9.59
N THR A 42 -14.63 5.65 -8.37
CA THR A 42 -13.49 5.31 -7.49
C THR A 42 -13.35 3.80 -7.27
N ASP A 43 -14.25 2.96 -7.81
CA ASP A 43 -14.26 1.53 -7.54
C ASP A 43 -12.93 0.84 -7.89
N LYS A 44 -12.33 1.19 -9.03
CA LYS A 44 -11.02 0.65 -9.43
C LYS A 44 -9.93 1.05 -8.42
N LEU A 45 -9.91 2.33 -8.03
CA LEU A 45 -8.92 2.84 -7.10
C LEU A 45 -9.07 2.21 -5.70
N ARG A 46 -10.30 1.99 -5.23
CA ARG A 46 -10.58 1.26 -3.97
C ARG A 46 -10.08 -0.17 -4.05
N ALA A 47 -10.26 -0.84 -5.18
CA ALA A 47 -9.76 -2.20 -5.39
C ALA A 47 -8.22 -2.23 -5.33
N ASP A 48 -7.56 -1.27 -5.97
CA ASP A 48 -6.10 -1.18 -5.96
C ASP A 48 -5.54 -0.86 -4.58
N LEU A 49 -6.16 0.04 -3.82
CA LEU A 49 -5.79 0.28 -2.42
C LEU A 49 -5.91 -0.97 -1.56
N ARG A 50 -7.01 -1.72 -1.68
CA ARG A 50 -7.19 -3.00 -0.95
C ARG A 50 -6.11 -4.03 -1.31
N ARG A 51 -5.74 -4.14 -2.59
CA ARG A 51 -4.65 -5.02 -3.03
C ARG A 51 -3.31 -4.62 -2.40
N ARG A 52 -3.00 -3.31 -2.35
CA ARG A 52 -1.79 -2.80 -1.72
C ARG A 52 -1.77 -3.11 -0.22
N ILE A 53 -2.88 -2.90 0.49
CA ILE A 53 -3.04 -3.23 1.91
C ILE A 53 -2.76 -4.72 2.16
N ALA A 54 -3.35 -5.61 1.36
CA ALA A 54 -3.14 -7.05 1.49
C ALA A 54 -1.66 -7.43 1.32
N LYS A 55 -1.00 -6.88 0.30
CA LYS A 55 0.43 -7.12 0.04
C LYS A 55 1.32 -6.66 1.20
N VAL A 56 1.06 -5.48 1.76
CA VAL A 56 1.83 -4.94 2.90
C VAL A 56 1.61 -5.79 4.16
N LYS A 57 0.38 -6.26 4.40
CA LYS A 57 0.06 -7.18 5.52
C LYS A 57 0.78 -8.53 5.36
N GLU A 58 0.75 -9.12 4.18
CA GLU A 58 1.42 -10.39 3.89
C GLU A 58 2.95 -10.30 4.07
N GLN A 59 3.57 -9.25 3.52
CA GLN A 59 5.01 -9.01 3.68
C GLN A 59 5.42 -8.83 5.14
N SER A 60 4.54 -8.25 5.97
CA SER A 60 4.80 -8.06 7.40
C SER A 60 4.66 -9.35 8.20
N GLN A 61 3.78 -10.28 7.78
CA GLN A 61 3.61 -11.59 8.39
C GLN A 61 4.74 -12.57 8.00
N GLN A 62 5.18 -12.58 6.75
CA GLN A 62 6.28 -13.44 6.28
C GLN A 62 7.59 -13.18 7.05
N LYS A 63 7.86 -11.91 7.42
CA LYS A 63 9.04 -11.56 8.24
C LYS A 63 9.01 -12.11 9.67
N LYS A 64 7.84 -12.46 10.22
CA LYS A 64 7.70 -12.96 11.60
C LYS A 64 7.74 -14.50 11.70
N GLY A 65 7.59 -15.23 10.59
CA GLY A 65 7.48 -16.70 10.58
C GLY A 65 8.72 -17.48 10.11
N GLY A 66 9.78 -16.81 9.66
CA GLY A 66 10.91 -17.42 8.95
C GLY A 66 12.07 -17.86 9.84
N ALA A 67 11.85 -18.72 10.84
CA ALA A 67 12.95 -19.33 11.63
C ALA A 67 13.28 -20.78 11.21
N ARG A 68 12.76 -21.27 10.07
CA ARG A 68 13.07 -22.64 9.63
C ARG A 68 12.75 -22.87 8.14
N ARG A 69 13.64 -22.38 7.28
CA ARG A 69 14.04 -23.07 6.03
C ARG A 69 15.09 -22.22 5.34
N ASP A 70 16.31 -22.70 5.47
CA ASP A 70 17.47 -22.33 4.68
C ASP A 70 17.17 -22.34 3.18
N ALA A 71 17.96 -21.55 2.44
CA ALA A 71 18.05 -21.42 0.97
C ALA A 71 17.20 -20.32 0.26
N THR A 72 17.81 -19.13 0.17
CA THR A 72 18.11 -18.41 -1.09
C THR A 72 17.39 -17.08 -1.41
N TYR A 73 16.43 -16.58 -0.63
CA TYR A 73 15.89 -15.24 -0.91
C TYR A 73 15.78 -14.37 0.35
N SER A 74 16.95 -13.95 0.85
CA SER A 74 17.06 -12.78 1.71
C SER A 74 16.87 -11.53 0.84
N ILE A 75 15.63 -11.05 0.72
CA ILE A 75 15.36 -9.72 0.16
C ILE A 75 15.31 -8.74 1.32
N ASP A 76 16.46 -8.14 1.64
CA ASP A 76 16.52 -6.98 2.51
C ASP A 76 16.49 -5.67 1.69
N LYS A 77 15.58 -4.81 2.13
CA LYS A 77 15.28 -3.40 1.81
C LYS A 77 15.79 -2.83 0.47
N GLU A 78 14.85 -2.53 -0.44
CA GLU A 78 14.93 -1.33 -1.28
C GLU A 78 13.56 -0.68 -1.45
N GLY A 79 13.53 0.65 -1.46
CA GLY A 79 12.33 1.44 -1.71
C GLY A 79 11.61 0.94 -2.95
N ALA A 80 10.32 0.65 -2.82
CA ALA A 80 9.54 0.08 -3.90
C ALA A 80 9.39 1.11 -5.03
N ALA A 81 10.33 1.10 -5.97
CA ALA A 81 10.12 1.48 -7.34
C ALA A 81 8.93 0.66 -7.85
N GLN A 82 7.73 1.23 -7.78
CA GLN A 82 6.57 0.69 -8.48
C GLN A 82 6.63 1.25 -9.89
N VAL A 83 7.36 0.56 -10.78
CA VAL A 83 7.26 0.78 -12.22
C VAL A 83 5.86 0.36 -12.63
N VAL A 84 5.06 1.34 -13.04
CA VAL A 84 3.82 1.11 -13.78
C VAL A 84 4.26 0.81 -15.21
N LEU A 85 4.11 -0.43 -15.67
CA LEU A 85 4.13 -0.73 -17.09
C LEU A 85 2.76 -0.31 -17.65
N VAL A 86 2.79 0.57 -18.65
CA VAL A 86 1.64 1.13 -19.38
C VAL A 86 0.90 0.03 -20.13
#